data_AF-A0A4Y2AMJ3-F1
#
_entry.id   AF-A0A4Y2AMJ3-F1
#
_cell.length_a   1.000
_cell.length_b   1.000
_cell.length_c   1.000
_cell.angle_alpha   90.00
_cell.angle_beta   90.00
_cell.angle_gamma   90.00
#
_symmetry.space_group_name_H-M   'P 1'
#
loop_
_entity.id
_entity.type
_entity.pdbx_description
1 polymer ?
#
loop_
_entity_poly.entity_id
_entity_poly.type
_entity_poly.pdbx_seq_one_letter_code
_entity_poly.pdbx_strand_id
1 'polypeptide(L)'
;MSKDKYSLTMNIKRDDDKALVYYKQDGERFQSNCTIKLNVETTYKFLLNFRPPLKIKSGSLKNNGLEVKEEGFTTESSSYCLLWTSNDVVVSKNKGRENFTLSLTVCISFV
;
A
#
# COMPACT_ATOMS: atom_id res chain seq x y z
N MET A 1 -10.97 -26.90 -9.49
CA MET A 1 -10.66 -25.46 -9.66
C MET A 1 -9.39 -25.18 -8.88
N SER A 2 -8.24 -25.07 -9.54
CA SER A 2 -7.03 -24.58 -8.88
C SER A 2 -7.28 -23.11 -8.53
N LYS A 3 -7.16 -22.74 -7.25
CA LYS A 3 -6.98 -21.33 -6.88
C LYS A 3 -5.69 -20.88 -7.53
N ASP A 4 -5.76 -20.03 -8.55
CA ASP A 4 -4.58 -19.36 -9.07
C ASP A 4 -3.89 -18.63 -7.90
N LYS A 5 -2.65 -19.01 -7.64
CA LYS A 5 -1.86 -18.44 -6.54
C LYS A 5 -1.29 -17.12 -7.02
N TYR A 6 -1.93 -16.02 -6.61
CA TYR A 6 -1.37 -14.68 -6.75
C TYR A 6 -0.66 -14.28 -5.45
N SER A 7 0.51 -13.66 -5.59
CA SER A 7 1.22 -13.00 -4.49
C SER A 7 1.36 -11.51 -4.77
N LEU A 8 1.10 -10.70 -3.76
CA LEU A 8 1.34 -9.26 -3.75
C LEU A 8 2.39 -8.95 -2.70
N THR A 9 3.49 -8.34 -3.12
CA THR A 9 4.46 -7.71 -2.23
C THR A 9 4.19 -6.20 -2.23
N MET A 10 4.01 -5.64 -1.04
CA MET A 10 3.82 -4.20 -0.85
C MET A 10 4.94 -3.64 0.02
N ASN A 11 5.55 -2.54 -0.45
CA ASN A 11 6.49 -1.75 0.33
C ASN A 11 5.99 -0.31 0.44
N ILE A 12 6.26 0.35 1.56
CA ILE A 12 5.95 1.76 1.79
C ILE A 12 7.22 2.49 2.19
N LYS A 13 7.46 3.66 1.59
CA LYS A 13 8.58 4.54 1.92
C LYS A 13 8.15 6.00 1.81
N ARG A 14 8.88 6.90 2.49
CA ARG A 14 8.73 8.34 2.25
C ARG A 14 9.30 8.70 0.86
N ASP A 15 8.72 9.72 0.24
CA ASP A 15 9.18 10.19 -1.08
C ASP A 15 10.41 11.11 -0.99
N ASP A 16 10.55 11.85 0.12
CA ASP A 16 11.60 12.86 0.38
C ASP A 16 12.95 12.29 0.87
N ASP A 17 13.34 11.15 0.30
CA ASP A 17 14.65 10.49 0.44
C ASP A 17 14.79 9.52 1.64
N LYS A 18 14.67 8.22 1.32
CA LYS A 18 15.06 6.99 2.08
C LYS A 18 14.59 6.85 3.54
N ALA A 19 13.87 7.80 4.10
CA ALA A 19 13.45 7.75 5.49
C ALA A 19 12.49 6.58 5.73
N LEU A 20 12.87 5.73 6.70
CA LEU A 20 12.17 4.50 7.03
C LEU A 20 10.78 4.80 7.57
N VAL A 21 9.82 4.03 7.09
CA VAL A 21 8.50 3.92 7.70
C VAL A 21 8.63 2.96 8.88
N TYR A 22 8.37 3.43 10.10
CA TYR A 22 8.59 2.64 11.31
C TYR A 22 7.49 1.60 11.48
N TYR A 23 7.87 0.33 11.39
CA TYR A 23 7.05 -0.80 11.78
C TYR A 23 7.12 -1.01 13.30
N LYS A 24 5.97 -1.16 13.94
CA LYS A 24 5.86 -1.42 15.38
C LYS A 24 5.09 -2.70 15.61
N GLN A 25 5.64 -3.59 16.43
CA GLN A 25 4.92 -4.72 16.99
C GLN A 25 4.43 -4.31 18.37
N ASP A 26 3.14 -4.06 18.49
CA ASP A 26 2.53 -3.53 19.71
C ASP A 26 1.95 -4.64 20.62
N GLY A 27 2.17 -5.92 20.26
CA GLY A 27 1.61 -7.08 20.96
C GLY A 27 0.08 -7.09 20.93
N GLU A 28 -0.56 -7.57 22.00
CA GLU A 28 -2.04 -7.63 22.12
C GLU A 28 -2.67 -6.31 22.56
N ARG A 29 -1.91 -5.20 22.59
CA ARG A 29 -2.40 -3.91 23.09
C ARG A 29 -3.44 -3.26 22.20
N PHE A 30 -3.47 -3.63 20.91
CA PHE A 30 -4.42 -3.10 19.91
C PHE A 30 -5.05 -4.26 19.13
N GLN A 31 -6.12 -3.97 18.39
CA GLN A 31 -6.77 -4.97 17.51
C GLN A 31 -5.82 -5.56 16.46
N SER A 32 -4.80 -4.80 16.06
CA SER A 32 -3.75 -5.27 15.17
C SER A 32 -2.43 -5.31 15.93
N ASN A 33 -1.77 -6.47 15.89
CA ASN A 33 -0.50 -6.69 16.59
C ASN A 33 0.67 -5.88 15.97
N CYS A 34 0.44 -5.33 14.78
CA CYS A 34 1.43 -4.61 13.99
C CYS A 34 0.84 -3.28 13.52
N THR A 35 1.58 -2.20 13.73
CA THR A 35 1.20 -0.86 13.27
C THR A 35 2.35 -0.19 12.55
N ILE A 36 2.00 0.79 11.71
CA ILE A 36 2.95 1.61 10.99
C ILE A 36 2.85 3.04 11.52
N LYS A 37 3.98 3.66 11.86
CA LYS A 37 4.03 5.08 12.23
C LYS A 37 4.32 5.93 11.00
N LEU A 38 3.40 6.84 10.71
CA LEU A 38 3.49 7.82 9.62
C LEU A 38 3.45 9.23 10.22
N ASN A 39 4.12 10.16 9.54
CA ASN A 39 4.02 11.59 9.79
C ASN A 39 2.83 12.13 8.99
N VAL A 40 2.17 13.16 9.52
CA VAL A 40 1.15 13.90 8.77
C VAL A 40 1.81 14.82 7.75
N GLU A 41 1.03 15.32 6.77
CA GLU A 41 1.51 16.25 5.74
C GLU A 41 2.77 15.74 4.99
N THR A 42 2.92 14.42 4.88
CA THR A 42 4.10 13.77 4.30
C THR A 42 3.67 12.92 3.11
N THR A 43 4.45 12.98 2.02
CA THR A 43 4.21 12.16 0.84
C THR A 43 4.88 10.80 0.97
N TYR A 44 4.09 9.75 0.77
CA TYR A 44 4.49 8.36 0.80
C TYR A 44 4.34 7.71 -0.57
N LYS A 45 5.25 6.77 -0.84
CA LYS A 45 5.29 5.94 -2.03
C LYS A 45 4.99 4.50 -1.65
N PHE A 46 3.90 3.98 -2.21
CA PHE A 46 3.55 2.56 -2.16
C PHE A 46 4.11 1.87 -3.40
N LEU A 47 4.97 0.88 -3.20
CA LEU A 47 5.55 0.06 -4.25
C LEU A 47 4.91 -1.31 -4.21
N LEU A 48 4.19 -1.68 -5.25
CA LEU A 48 3.47 -2.94 -5.37
C LEU A 48 4.16 -3.83 -6.40
N ASN A 49 4.31 -5.12 -6.10
CA ASN A 49 4.76 -6.13 -7.06
C ASN A 49 3.81 -7.33 -7.03
N PHE A 50 3.24 -7.68 -8.19
CA PHE A 50 2.36 -8.83 -8.36
C PHE A 50 3.07 -9.96 -9.08
N ARG A 51 2.82 -11.19 -8.65
CA ARG A 51 3.23 -12.42 -9.34
C ARG A 51 2.07 -13.44 -9.29
N PRO A 52 1.59 -13.99 -10.42
CA PRO A 52 1.88 -13.58 -11.79
C PRO A 52 1.49 -12.12 -12.09
N PRO A 53 1.92 -11.52 -13.21
CA PRO A 53 1.67 -10.11 -13.51
C PRO A 53 0.17 -9.82 -13.62
N LEU A 54 -0.27 -8.75 -12.97
CA LEU A 54 -1.65 -8.23 -13.01
C LEU A 54 -1.63 -6.75 -13.38
N LYS A 55 -2.65 -6.30 -14.15
CA LYS A 55 -2.80 -4.88 -14.49
C LYS A 55 -3.71 -4.19 -13.47
N ILE A 56 -3.23 -3.12 -12.83
CA ILE A 56 -4.07 -2.29 -11.96
C ILE A 56 -4.89 -1.32 -12.82
N LYS A 57 -6.21 -1.32 -12.62
CA LYS A 57 -7.14 -0.36 -13.23
C LYS A 57 -7.26 0.92 -12.41
N SER A 58 -7.32 0.78 -11.09
CA SER A 58 -7.43 1.91 -10.17
C SER A 58 -6.98 1.51 -8.76
N GLY A 59 -6.55 2.50 -7.99
CA GLY A 59 -6.24 2.38 -6.57
C GLY A 59 -6.88 3.50 -5.77
N SER A 60 -7.26 3.23 -4.53
CA SER A 60 -7.72 4.25 -3.60
C SER A 60 -7.25 3.95 -2.18
N LEU A 61 -7.02 5.01 -1.39
CA LEU A 61 -6.68 4.93 0.02
C LEU A 61 -7.61 5.85 0.81
N LYS A 62 -8.31 5.31 1.82
CA LYS A 62 -9.34 6.06 2.57
C LYS A 62 -10.40 6.69 1.64
N ASN A 63 -10.77 5.98 0.58
CA ASN A 63 -11.66 6.45 -0.51
C ASN A 63 -11.13 7.59 -1.37
N ASN A 64 -9.88 8.05 -1.16
CA ASN A 64 -9.22 9.00 -2.05
C ASN A 64 -8.54 8.26 -3.19
N GLY A 65 -8.80 8.66 -4.43
CA GLY A 65 -8.15 8.09 -5.61
C GLY A 65 -6.64 8.29 -5.56
N LEU A 66 -5.89 7.24 -5.90
CA LEU A 66 -4.44 7.30 -6.04
C LEU A 66 -4.06 7.28 -7.52
N GLU A 67 -3.05 8.08 -7.86
CA GLU A 67 -2.38 7.93 -9.15
C GLU A 67 -1.61 6.60 -9.16
N VAL A 68 -1.90 5.76 -10.14
CA VAL A 68 -1.23 4.47 -10.32
C VAL A 68 -0.27 4.58 -11.48
N LYS A 69 1.03 4.51 -11.19
CA LYS A 69 2.09 4.52 -12.19
C LYS A 69 2.66 3.12 -12.35
N GLU A 70 2.66 2.60 -13.58
CA GLU A 70 3.35 1.35 -13.90
C GLU A 70 4.85 1.61 -13.99
N GLU A 71 5.64 0.84 -13.25
CA GLU A 71 7.10 0.92 -13.25
C GLU A 71 7.73 -0.23 -14.05
N GLY A 72 7.01 -1.33 -14.23
CA GLY A 72 7.45 -2.42 -15.09
C GLY A 72 6.42 -3.54 -15.21
N PHE A 73 6.40 -4.19 -16.37
CA PHE A 73 5.51 -5.31 -16.65
C PHE A 73 6.30 -6.37 -17.42
N THR A 74 6.45 -7.55 -16.83
CA THR A 74 7.13 -8.70 -17.44
C THR A 74 6.20 -9.89 -17.49
N THR A 75 6.66 -10.99 -18.09
CA THR A 75 5.93 -12.27 -18.09
C THR A 75 5.78 -12.88 -16.68
N GLU A 76 6.65 -12.50 -15.74
CA GLU A 76 6.69 -13.07 -14.39
C GLU A 76 6.06 -12.16 -13.33
N SER A 77 6.11 -10.84 -13.52
CA SER A 77 5.63 -9.89 -12.53
C SER A 77 5.24 -8.54 -13.10
N SER A 78 4.38 -7.82 -12.39
CA SER A 78 4.07 -6.41 -12.67
C SER A 78 4.35 -5.55 -11.44
N SER A 79 4.92 -4.36 -11.65
CA SER A 79 5.35 -3.45 -10.59
C SER A 79 4.72 -2.07 -10.76
N TYR A 80 4.19 -1.54 -9.67
CA TYR A 80 3.47 -0.27 -9.64
C TYR A 80 3.96 0.64 -8.51
N CYS A 81 3.88 1.93 -8.74
CA CYS A 81 4.13 3.00 -7.79
C CYS A 81 2.86 3.82 -7.60
N LEU A 82 2.43 4.00 -6.35
CA LEU A 82 1.32 4.89 -5.98
C LEU A 82 1.82 5.94 -5.02
N LEU A 83 1.44 7.20 -5.25
CA LEU A 83 1.79 8.32 -4.40
C LEU A 83 0.59 8.74 -3.56
N TRP A 84 0.82 9.03 -2.29
CA TRP A 84 -0.20 9.52 -1.38
C TRP A 84 0.41 10.53 -0.41
N THR A 85 -0.23 11.67 -0.25
CA THR A 85 0.14 12.66 0.77
C THR A 85 -0.86 12.61 1.92
N SER A 86 -0.37 12.50 3.15
CA SER A 86 -1.18 12.37 4.35
C SER A 86 -1.76 13.71 4.85
N ASN A 87 -2.27 14.55 3.94
CA ASN A 87 -2.82 15.87 4.28
C ASN A 87 -4.16 15.76 5.04
N ASP A 88 -4.96 14.73 4.73
CA ASP A 88 -6.29 14.51 5.35
C ASP A 88 -6.23 13.59 6.59
N VAL A 89 -5.07 13.51 7.23
CA VAL A 89 -4.83 12.64 8.39
C VAL A 89 -4.62 13.49 9.62
N VAL A 90 -5.49 13.29 10.62
CA VAL A 90 -5.33 13.92 11.93
C VAL A 90 -4.30 13.12 12.72
N VAL A 91 -3.42 13.81 13.44
CA VAL A 91 -2.47 13.14 14.34
C VAL A 91 -3.25 12.30 15.36
N SER A 92 -3.01 10.99 15.33
CA SER A 92 -3.62 10.06 16.28
C SER A 92 -3.31 10.48 17.71
N LYS A 93 -4.34 10.68 18.55
CA LYS A 93 -4.16 10.90 20.00
C LYS A 93 -3.45 9.71 20.64
N ASN A 94 -2.92 9.88 21.84
CA ASN A 94 -2.21 8.81 22.55
C ASN A 94 -3.05 7.52 22.61
N LYS A 95 -2.46 6.39 22.19
CA LYS A 95 -3.10 5.06 22.03
C LYS A 95 -4.20 4.95 20.94
N GLY A 96 -4.47 6.01 20.16
CA GLY A 96 -5.33 5.93 18.97
C GLY A 96 -4.58 5.30 17.80
N ARG A 97 -5.27 4.48 17.01
CA ARG A 97 -4.79 3.93 15.74
C ARG A 97 -5.91 4.07 14.70
N GLU A 98 -5.55 4.57 13.53
CA GLU A 98 -6.46 4.62 12.39
C GLU A 98 -6.12 3.49 11.43
N ASN A 99 -7.16 2.81 10.93
CA ASN A 99 -7.03 1.79 9.91
C ASN A 99 -7.17 2.43 8.53
N PHE A 100 -6.14 2.28 7.69
CA PHE A 100 -6.16 2.72 6.30
C PHE A 100 -6.40 1.51 5.40
N THR A 101 -7.47 1.57 4.60
CA THR A 101 -7.76 0.54 3.60
C THR A 101 -7.22 0.98 2.25
N LEU A 102 -6.25 0.25 1.71
CA LEU A 102 -5.81 0.36 0.32
C LEU A 102 -6.67 -0.57 -0.52
N SER A 103 -7.49 0.00 -1.40
CA SER A 103 -8.34 -0.74 -2.32
C SER A 103 -7.71 -0.70 -3.72
N LEU A 104 -7.56 -1.86 -4.34
CA LEU A 104 -7.01 -1.99 -5.69
C LEU A 104 -8.01 -2.73 -6.57
N THR A 105 -8.32 -2.14 -7.73
CA THR A 105 -9.07 -2.84 -8.77
C THR A 105 -8.07 -3.36 -9.80
N VAL A 106 -8.02 -4.68 -9.98
CA VAL A 106 -7.13 -5.34 -10.93
C VAL A 106 -7.92 -5.96 -12.08
N CYS A 107 -7.34 -5.96 -13.27
CA CYS A 107 -7.86 -6.71 -14.40
C CYS A 107 -7.28 -8.12 -14.37
N ILE A 108 -8.16 -9.11 -14.24
CA ILE A 108 -7.80 -10.53 -14.36
C ILE A 108 -8.13 -10.93 -15.79
N SER A 109 -7.11 -11.17 -16.60
CA SER A 109 -7.28 -11.77 -17.91
C SER A 109 -7.22 -13.29 -17.75
N PHE A 110 -8.34 -13.95 -17.99
CA PHE A 110 -8.36 -15.41 -18.16
C PHE A 110 -7.94 -15.69 -19.60
N VAL A 111 -6.80 -16.37 -19.78
CA VAL A 111 -6.39 -16.93 -21.07
C VAL A 111 -6.97 -18.34 -21.18
#